data_AF-A0A955KZ73-F1
#
_entry.id   AF-A0A955KZ73-F1
#
_cell.length_a   1.000
_cell.length_b   1.000
_cell.length_c   1.000
_cell.angle_alpha   90.00
_cell.angle_beta   90.00
_cell.angle_gamma   90.00
#
_symmetry.space_group_name_H-M   'P 1'
#
loop_
_entity.id
_entity.type
_entity.pdbx_description
1 polymer ?
#
loop_
_entity_poly.entity_id
_entity_poly.type
_entity_poly.pdbx_seq_one_letter_code
_entity_poly.pdbx_strand_id
1 'polypeptide(L)'
;MANAIISMPFIYAPVVPVVILDLFVIMYESVCFPLYGLERVKRSDFRAIDRNLMTYMTPIQKMNCYYCSYVNNALSYMREVVARTEVYWCPLKEAKRRQKAHHYYETFAPTNEDVMIPNPNANQIIKQHNRSDA
;
A
#
# COMPACT_ATOMS: atom_id res chain seq x y z
N MET A 1 0.62 -34.07 -4.25
CA MET A 1 1.91 -33.34 -4.26
C MET A 1 2.30 -32.80 -5.64
N ALA A 2 1.98 -33.48 -6.75
CA ALA A 2 2.29 -33.00 -8.12
C ALA A 2 1.71 -31.60 -8.46
N ASN A 3 0.50 -31.30 -8.01
CA ASN A 3 -0.19 -30.03 -8.34
C ASN A 3 0.56 -28.77 -7.86
N ALA A 4 1.27 -28.85 -6.73
CA ALA A 4 2.01 -27.71 -6.18
C ALA A 4 3.28 -27.38 -6.99
N ILE A 5 3.92 -28.41 -7.57
CA ILE A 5 5.11 -28.25 -8.41
C ILE A 5 4.71 -27.68 -9.77
N ILE A 6 3.56 -28.13 -10.31
CA ILE A 6 3.02 -27.62 -11.58
C ILE A 6 2.53 -26.18 -11.43
N SER A 7 2.00 -25.79 -10.26
CA SER A 7 1.52 -24.42 -10.03
C SER A 7 2.62 -23.42 -9.64
N MET A 8 3.80 -23.88 -9.20
CA MET A 8 4.92 -23.01 -8.79
C MET A 8 5.26 -21.92 -9.83
N PRO A 9 5.44 -22.22 -11.14
CA PRO A 9 5.75 -21.20 -12.14
C PRO A 9 4.69 -20.09 -12.20
N PHE A 10 3.41 -20.44 -12.06
CA PHE A 10 2.30 -19.49 -12.07
C PHE A 10 2.21 -18.68 -10.78
N ILE A 11 2.58 -19.27 -9.64
CA ILE A 11 2.62 -18.57 -8.35
C ILE A 11 3.73 -17.52 -8.36
N TYR A 12 4.89 -17.83 -8.94
CA TYR A 12 6.04 -16.93 -8.97
C TYR A 12 6.02 -15.93 -10.14
N ALA A 13 5.33 -16.23 -11.24
CA ALA A 13 5.25 -15.33 -12.40
C ALA A 13 4.82 -13.88 -12.06
N PRO A 14 3.84 -13.63 -11.17
CA PRO A 14 3.45 -12.29 -10.76
C PRO A 14 4.54 -11.46 -10.09
N VAL A 15 5.66 -12.06 -9.64
CA VAL A 15 6.76 -11.31 -9.04
C VAL A 15 7.29 -10.23 -9.98
N VAL A 16 7.39 -10.55 -11.27
CA VAL A 16 7.94 -9.63 -12.28
C VAL A 16 7.06 -8.39 -12.45
N PRO A 17 5.75 -8.50 -12.77
CA PRO A 17 4.89 -7.33 -12.88
C PRO A 17 4.73 -6.58 -11.55
N VAL A 18 4.74 -7.26 -10.40
CA VAL A 18 4.67 -6.59 -9.09
C VAL A 18 5.92 -5.75 -8.82
N VAL A 19 7.12 -6.26 -9.10
CA VAL A 19 8.38 -5.50 -8.95
C VAL A 19 8.38 -4.29 -9.89
N ILE A 20 7.95 -4.46 -11.15
CA ILE A 20 7.87 -3.35 -12.10
C ILE A 20 6.92 -2.27 -11.57
N LEU A 21 5.72 -2.65 -11.13
CA LEU A 21 4.73 -1.73 -10.58
C LEU A 21 5.25 -1.03 -9.31
N ASP A 22 5.93 -1.77 -8.43
CA ASP A 22 6.57 -1.24 -7.21
C ASP A 22 7.58 -0.14 -7.54
N LEU A 23 8.41 -0.33 -8.57
CA LEU A 23 9.34 0.70 -9.04
C LEU A 23 8.63 1.95 -9.58
N PHE A 24 7.56 1.76 -10.36
CA PHE A 24 6.76 2.88 -10.86
C PHE A 24 6.08 3.65 -9.72
N VAL A 25 5.57 2.95 -8.70
CA VAL A 25 4.93 3.59 -7.55
C VAL A 25 5.95 4.35 -6.69
N ILE A 26 7.16 3.81 -6.50
CA ILE A 26 8.25 4.53 -5.83
C ILE A 26 8.61 5.80 -6.60
N MET A 27 8.73 5.72 -7.93
CA MET A 27 9.01 6.88 -8.78
C MET A 27 7.88 7.92 -8.67
N TYR A 28 6.63 7.48 -8.80
CA TYR A 28 5.44 8.31 -8.64
C TYR A 28 5.44 9.03 -7.28
N GLU A 29 5.62 8.31 -6.17
CA GLU A 29 5.66 8.91 -4.85
C GLU A 29 6.81 9.92 -4.74
N SER A 30 8.00 9.56 -5.22
CA SER A 30 9.20 10.40 -5.13
C SER A 30 9.07 11.74 -5.87
N VAL A 31 8.29 11.78 -6.94
CA VAL A 31 8.07 12.97 -7.77
C VAL A 31 6.82 13.73 -7.31
N CYS A 32 5.67 13.06 -7.22
CA CYS A 32 4.38 13.71 -6.96
C CYS A 32 4.23 14.18 -5.52
N PHE A 33 4.71 13.43 -4.52
CA PHE A 33 4.46 13.79 -3.13
C PHE A 33 5.18 15.08 -2.73
N PRO A 34 6.46 15.30 -3.09
CA PRO A 34 7.11 16.59 -2.87
C PRO A 34 6.44 17.75 -3.60
N LEU A 35 5.94 17.53 -4.83
CA LEU A 35 5.22 18.56 -5.60
C LEU A 35 3.89 18.95 -4.93
N TYR A 36 3.20 17.98 -4.32
CA TYR A 36 1.94 18.21 -3.61
C TYR A 36 2.14 18.58 -2.13
N GLY A 37 3.39 18.58 -1.66
CA GLY A 37 3.74 18.75 -0.25
C GLY A 37 3.28 17.61 0.65
N LEU A 38 2.89 16.44 0.11
CA LEU A 38 2.38 15.30 0.87
C LEU A 38 3.46 14.59 1.68
N GLU A 39 3.08 14.06 2.85
CA GLU A 39 3.97 13.23 3.65
C GLU A 39 4.26 11.88 2.97
N ARG A 40 5.56 11.54 2.83
CA ARG A 40 6.05 10.29 2.23
C ARG A 40 5.63 9.07 3.04
N VAL A 41 5.38 7.98 2.33
CA VAL A 41 5.06 6.67 2.88
C VAL A 41 6.34 5.97 3.31
N LYS A 42 6.42 5.56 4.58
CA LYS A 42 7.58 4.83 5.09
C LYS A 42 7.46 3.36 4.72
N ARG A 43 8.37 2.89 3.88
CA ARG A 43 8.40 1.49 3.44
C ARG A 43 8.72 0.49 4.57
N SER A 44 9.33 0.97 5.67
CA SER A 44 9.61 0.17 6.87
C SER A 44 8.34 -0.37 7.52
N ASP A 45 7.25 0.38 7.45
CA ASP A 45 6.03 0.13 8.21
C ASP A 45 5.28 -1.08 7.66
N PHE A 46 5.58 -1.46 6.42
CA PHE A 46 5.04 -2.64 5.74
C PHE A 46 5.95 -3.87 5.88
N ARG A 47 7.12 -3.78 6.52
CA ARG A 47 8.06 -4.91 6.60
C ARG A 47 7.70 -5.85 7.75
N ALA A 48 6.76 -6.76 7.52
CA ALA A 48 6.43 -7.82 8.48
C ALA A 48 7.07 -9.16 8.09
N ILE A 49 8.33 -9.38 8.52
CA ILE A 49 8.96 -10.70 8.46
C ILE A 49 9.61 -10.99 9.81
N ASP A 50 9.13 -12.03 10.50
CA ASP A 50 9.76 -12.53 11.71
C ASP A 50 10.93 -13.44 11.36
N ARG A 51 12.15 -13.00 11.70
CA ARG A 51 13.39 -13.73 11.43
C ARG A 51 13.54 -14.98 12.30
N ASN A 52 12.86 -15.06 13.44
CA ASN A 52 12.98 -16.20 14.37
C ASN A 52 12.27 -17.45 13.83
N LEU A 53 11.11 -17.25 13.18
CA LEU A 53 10.36 -18.31 12.50
C LEU A 53 11.14 -18.91 11.31
N MET A 54 12.06 -18.14 10.71
CA MET A 54 12.83 -18.58 9.55
C MET A 54 13.94 -19.59 9.88
N THR A 55 14.36 -19.71 11.13
CA THR A 55 15.43 -20.64 11.54
C THR A 55 14.97 -22.10 11.39
N TYR A 56 13.68 -22.36 11.58
CA TYR A 56 13.11 -23.71 11.65
C TYR A 56 12.60 -24.27 10.30
N MET A 57 12.67 -23.51 9.20
CA MET A 57 12.12 -23.90 7.89
C MET A 57 13.16 -24.45 6.92
N THR A 58 12.70 -25.31 6.00
CA THR A 58 13.51 -25.76 4.85
C THR A 58 13.76 -24.61 3.86
N PRO A 59 14.84 -24.64 3.04
CA PRO A 59 15.14 -23.56 2.10
C PRO A 59 13.99 -23.20 1.15
N ILE A 60 13.25 -24.20 0.66
CA ILE A 60 12.09 -23.99 -0.23
C ILE A 60 10.96 -23.25 0.49
N GLN A 61 10.68 -23.60 1.75
CA GLN A 61 9.67 -22.91 2.55
C GLN A 61 10.10 -21.46 2.83
N LYS A 62 11.39 -21.21 3.09
CA LYS A 62 11.90 -19.84 3.25
C LYS A 62 11.68 -19.01 1.98
N MET A 63 11.94 -19.57 0.80
CA MET A 63 11.71 -18.90 -0.49
C MET A 63 10.23 -18.53 -0.69
N ASN A 64 9.32 -19.47 -0.41
CA ASN A 64 7.88 -19.21 -0.47
C ASN A 64 7.47 -18.07 0.51
N CYS A 65 7.97 -18.09 1.74
CA CYS A 65 7.69 -17.05 2.73
C CYS A 65 8.23 -15.68 2.31
N TYR A 66 9.45 -15.61 1.78
CA TYR A 66 10.01 -14.37 1.25
C TYR A 66 9.19 -13.81 0.10
N TYR A 67 8.76 -14.69 -0.82
CA TYR A 67 7.93 -14.30 -1.95
C TYR A 67 6.58 -13.71 -1.48
N CYS A 68 5.83 -14.46 -0.67
CA CYS A 68 4.53 -14.01 -0.18
C CYS A 68 4.65 -12.72 0.64
N SER A 69 5.67 -12.61 1.50
CA SER A 69 5.88 -11.39 2.27
C SER A 69 6.22 -10.20 1.36
N TYR A 70 7.14 -10.36 0.41
CA TYR A 70 7.50 -9.28 -0.51
C TYR A 70 6.29 -8.75 -1.28
N VAL A 71 5.50 -9.64 -1.89
CA VAL A 71 4.33 -9.25 -2.68
C VAL A 71 3.27 -8.55 -1.81
N ASN A 72 2.97 -9.09 -0.62
CA ASN A 72 2.01 -8.47 0.29
C ASN A 72 2.47 -7.09 0.77
N ASN A 73 3.75 -6.95 1.11
CA ASN A 73 4.31 -5.68 1.58
C ASN A 73 4.31 -4.64 0.46
N ALA A 74 4.68 -5.04 -0.76
CA ALA A 74 4.64 -4.17 -1.94
C ALA A 74 3.21 -3.68 -2.22
N LEU A 75 2.23 -4.57 -2.27
CA LEU A 75 0.83 -4.19 -2.52
C LEU A 75 0.24 -3.30 -1.41
N SER A 76 0.62 -3.55 -0.15
CA SER A 76 0.17 -2.73 0.98
C SER A 76 0.75 -1.31 0.90
N TYR A 77 2.04 -1.19 0.57
CA TYR A 77 2.69 0.08 0.31
C TYR A 77 2.03 0.84 -0.86
N MET A 78 1.76 0.17 -1.98
CA MET A 78 1.07 0.79 -3.11
C MET A 78 -0.33 1.29 -2.74
N ARG A 79 -1.09 0.49 -1.98
CA ARG A 79 -2.42 0.87 -1.51
C ARG A 79 -2.36 2.14 -0.65
N GLU A 80 -1.36 2.27 0.20
CA GLU A 80 -1.16 3.45 1.05
C GLU A 80 -0.82 4.70 0.22
N VAL A 81 0.06 4.58 -0.77
CA VAL A 81 0.38 5.68 -1.70
C VAL A 81 -0.87 6.17 -2.43
N VAL A 82 -1.71 5.23 -2.90
CA VAL A 82 -2.98 5.56 -3.56
C VAL A 82 -3.97 6.19 -2.58
N ALA A 83 -4.06 5.70 -1.34
CA ALA A 83 -4.96 6.24 -0.32
C ALA A 83 -4.62 7.69 0.04
N ARG A 84 -3.33 8.03 0.17
CA ARG A 84 -2.90 9.43 0.39
C ARG A 84 -3.16 10.32 -0.81
N THR A 85 -3.01 9.77 -2.02
CA THR A 85 -3.40 10.47 -3.26
C THR A 85 -4.91 10.72 -3.29
N GLU A 86 -5.73 9.75 -2.86
CA GLU A 86 -7.18 9.88 -2.76
C GLU A 86 -7.57 10.99 -1.77
N VAL A 87 -6.88 11.11 -0.63
CA VAL A 87 -7.08 12.21 0.33
C VAL A 87 -6.77 13.59 -0.27
N TYR A 88 -5.80 13.67 -1.19
CA TYR A 88 -5.38 14.92 -1.84
C TYR A 88 -6.29 15.34 -3.01
N TRP A 89 -6.69 14.38 -3.86
CA TRP A 89 -7.39 14.64 -5.12
C TRP A 89 -8.88 14.33 -5.12
N CYS A 90 -9.38 13.39 -4.31
CA CYS A 90 -10.74 12.91 -4.44
C CYS A 90 -11.74 13.77 -3.65
N PRO A 91 -12.70 14.45 -4.32
CA PRO A 91 -13.70 15.28 -3.65
C PRO A 91 -14.95 14.52 -3.20
N LEU A 92 -15.19 13.32 -3.75
CA LEU A 92 -16.46 12.60 -3.59
C LEU A 92 -16.30 11.34 -2.74
N LYS A 93 -16.89 11.39 -1.55
CA LYS A 93 -17.00 10.27 -0.60
C LYS A 93 -17.77 9.05 -1.17
N GLU A 94 -18.66 9.23 -2.15
CA GLU A 94 -19.77 8.28 -2.34
C GLU A 94 -19.98 7.73 -3.77
N ALA A 95 -18.94 7.34 -4.51
CA ALA A 95 -19.15 6.68 -5.81
C ALA A 95 -19.40 5.15 -5.73
N LYS A 96 -19.22 4.50 -4.57
CA LYS A 96 -19.74 3.15 -4.23
C LYS A 96 -19.27 2.72 -2.85
N ARG A 97 -20.11 2.01 -2.10
CA ARG A 97 -19.67 1.12 -0.99
C ARG A 97 -18.48 0.29 -1.46
N ARG A 98 -17.26 0.71 -1.14
CA ARG A 98 -16.07 -0.11 -1.38
C ARG A 98 -16.05 -1.18 -0.28
N GLN A 99 -15.96 -2.46 -0.67
CA GLN A 99 -15.95 -3.59 0.28
C GLN A 99 -14.81 -3.51 1.33
N LYS A 100 -13.74 -2.76 1.05
CA LYS A 100 -12.65 -2.45 1.99
C LYS A 100 -12.17 -1.01 1.78
N ALA A 101 -12.82 -0.06 2.45
CA ALA A 101 -12.33 1.31 2.55
C ALA A 101 -10.91 1.32 3.15
N HIS A 102 -10.05 2.27 2.75
CA HIS A 102 -8.79 2.51 3.46
C HIS A 102 -9.09 3.33 4.73
N HIS A 103 -8.24 3.24 5.75
CA HIS A 103 -8.43 3.90 7.06
C HIS A 103 -8.66 5.41 6.99
N TYR A 104 -8.15 6.11 5.97
CA TYR A 104 -8.42 7.55 5.78
C TYR A 104 -9.88 7.88 5.46
N TYR A 105 -10.72 6.89 5.14
CA TYR A 105 -12.08 7.11 4.63
C TYR A 105 -13.01 7.80 5.64
N GLU A 106 -12.76 7.64 6.94
CA GLU A 106 -13.57 8.25 7.99
C GLU A 106 -13.30 9.75 8.16
N THR A 107 -12.15 10.25 7.69
CA THR A 107 -11.72 11.65 7.87
C THR A 107 -12.13 12.59 6.74
N PHE A 108 -12.81 12.10 5.70
CA PHE A 108 -13.32 12.94 4.61
C PHE A 108 -14.57 13.74 5.03
N ALA A 109 -14.64 14.99 4.59
CA ALA A 109 -15.78 15.88 4.83
C ALA A 109 -17.11 15.29 4.30
N PRO A 110 -18.25 15.57 4.95
CA PRO A 110 -19.55 15.08 4.50
C PRO A 110 -19.94 15.68 3.15
N THR A 111 -20.58 14.84 2.34
CA THR A 111 -21.07 15.13 0.99
C THR A 111 -21.99 16.35 1.01
N ASN A 112 -21.66 17.38 0.22
CA ASN A 112 -22.37 18.66 -0.05
C ASN A 112 -21.63 19.95 0.37
N GLU A 113 -20.39 19.87 0.84
CA GLU A 113 -19.51 21.05 0.96
C GLU A 113 -18.72 21.31 -0.34
N ASP A 114 -18.40 22.58 -0.63
CA ASP A 114 -17.50 22.97 -1.72
C ASP A 114 -16.09 22.42 -1.45
N VAL A 115 -15.83 21.18 -1.88
CA VAL A 115 -14.54 20.53 -1.66
C VAL A 115 -13.49 21.19 -2.55
N MET A 116 -12.59 21.94 -1.91
CA MET A 116 -11.44 22.56 -2.58
C MET A 116 -10.47 21.47 -3.05
N ILE A 117 -10.18 21.45 -4.36
CA ILE A 117 -9.17 20.58 -4.97
C ILE A 117 -7.99 21.45 -5.39
N PRO A 118 -6.76 21.14 -4.96
CA PRO A 118 -6.39 20.06 -4.04
C PRO A 118 -6.81 20.30 -2.58
N ASN A 119 -7.06 19.23 -1.83
CA ASN A 119 -7.49 19.32 -0.42
C ASN A 119 -6.38 19.95 0.45
N PRO A 120 -6.58 21.17 1.01
CA PRO A 120 -5.55 21.86 1.78
C PRO A 120 -5.23 21.16 3.11
N ASN A 121 -6.16 20.34 3.62
CA ASN A 121 -6.02 19.63 4.90
C ASN A 121 -5.44 18.21 4.74
N ALA A 122 -5.08 17.78 3.52
CA ALA A 122 -4.62 16.42 3.25
C ALA A 122 -3.48 15.96 4.17
N ASN A 123 -2.47 16.82 4.37
CA ASN A 123 -1.34 16.51 5.27
C ASN A 123 -1.73 16.40 6.74
N GLN A 124 -2.73 17.16 7.20
CA GLN A 124 -3.15 17.10 8.59
C GLN A 124 -3.82 15.76 8.87
N ILE A 125 -4.67 15.30 7.95
CA ILE A 125 -5.33 13.99 7.99
C ILE A 125 -4.29 12.87 7.99
N ILE A 126 -3.31 12.93 7.08
CA ILE A 126 -2.23 11.94 6.98
C ILE A 126 -1.42 11.87 8.28
N LYS A 127 -1.06 13.02 8.86
CA LYS A 127 -0.29 13.10 10.12
C LYS A 127 -1.08 12.69 11.36
N GLN A 128 -2.40 12.83 11.36
CA GLN A 128 -3.26 12.35 12.45
C GLN A 128 -3.27 10.82 12.46
N HIS A 129 -3.43 10.20 11.30
CA HIS A 129 -3.42 8.76 11.18
C HIS A 129 -2.04 8.13 11.47
N ASN A 130 -0.96 8.71 10.93
CA ASN A 130 0.40 8.22 11.24
C ASN A 130 0.73 8.28 12.75
N ARG A 131 0.00 9.09 13.54
CA ARG A 131 0.12 9.17 15.00
C ARG A 131 -0.81 8.22 15.75
N SER A 132 -1.92 7.76 15.17
CA SER A 132 -2.76 6.73 15.79
C SER A 132 -2.14 5.33 15.73
N ASP A 133 -1.23 5.14 14.77
CA ASP A 133 -0.64 3.84 14.44
C ASP A 133 0.76 3.64 15.06
N ALA A 134 1.30 4.67 15.73
CA ALA A 134 2.61 4.69 16.40
C ALA A 134 2.48 4.49 17.91
#